data_AF-A0A7S3FWP8-F1
#
_entry.id   AF-A0A7S3FWP8-F1
#
_cell.length_a   1.000
_cell.length_b   1.000
_cell.length_c   1.000
_cell.angle_alpha   90.00
_cell.angle_beta   90.00
_cell.angle_gamma   90.00
#
_symmetry.space_group_name_H-M   'P 1'
#
loop_
_entity.id
_entity.type
_entity.pdbx_description
1 polymer ?
#
loop_
_entity_poly.entity_id
_entity_poly.type
_entity_poly.pdbx_seq_one_letter_code
_entity_poly.pdbx_strand_id
1 'polypeptide(L)'
;MGKGYQNVSDKEAMDQFPFLRSNLLQNLLVCMHLKENIKVISDLAFDAVDDDGSGGLDQKEIAEIMREVAIKMDLTPPTEEDLSAILAELDEDFDGVVDKNEFLNLIMLVISKMLESEEELQEKVNEDIKSQLKKDLYID
;
A
#
# COMPACT_ATOMS: atom_id res chain seq x y z
N MET A 1 2.74 -3.83 -47.03
CA MET A 1 1.31 -3.61 -46.71
C MET A 1 1.14 -3.76 -45.22
N GLY A 2 1.22 -2.64 -44.49
CA GLY A 2 1.08 -2.63 -43.03
C GLY A 2 -0.36 -2.95 -42.66
N LYS A 3 -0.57 -3.93 -41.77
CA LYS A 3 -1.90 -4.16 -41.21
C LYS A 3 -2.15 -3.06 -40.18
N GLY A 4 -3.15 -2.22 -40.47
CA GLY A 4 -3.60 -1.16 -39.58
C GLY A 4 -4.24 -1.75 -38.34
N TYR A 5 -3.76 -1.33 -37.17
CA TYR A 5 -4.49 -1.45 -35.92
C TYR A 5 -5.49 -0.31 -35.88
N GLN A 6 -6.67 -0.50 -36.46
CA GLN A 6 -7.77 0.44 -36.29
C GLN A 6 -8.46 0.16 -34.97
N ASN A 7 -8.48 1.17 -34.10
CA ASN A 7 -9.43 1.43 -33.01
C ASN A 7 -10.47 0.33 -32.78
N VAL A 8 -10.08 -0.72 -32.08
CA VAL A 8 -11.05 -1.62 -31.45
C VAL A 8 -11.48 -0.92 -30.18
N SER A 9 -12.77 -0.70 -30.02
CA SER A 9 -13.28 -0.19 -28.73
C SER A 9 -12.90 -1.17 -27.63
N ASP A 10 -12.60 -0.69 -26.41
CA ASP A 10 -12.17 -1.56 -25.29
C ASP A 10 -13.11 -2.75 -25.06
N LYS A 11 -14.39 -2.58 -25.41
CA LYS A 11 -15.43 -3.60 -25.35
C LYS A 11 -15.25 -4.73 -26.38
N GLU A 12 -14.83 -4.43 -27.60
CA GLU A 12 -14.58 -5.43 -28.64
C GLU A 12 -13.28 -6.20 -28.38
N ALA A 13 -12.27 -5.53 -27.82
CA ALA A 13 -11.04 -6.18 -27.35
C ALA A 13 -11.32 -7.15 -26.17
N MET A 14 -12.21 -6.77 -25.24
CA MET A 14 -12.65 -7.61 -24.12
C MET A 14 -13.40 -8.88 -24.57
N ASP A 15 -14.22 -8.79 -25.62
CA ASP A 15 -14.98 -9.93 -26.15
C ASP A 15 -14.12 -10.85 -27.04
N GLN A 16 -13.12 -10.31 -27.74
CA GLN A 16 -12.23 -11.10 -28.60
C GLN A 16 -11.18 -11.91 -27.82
N PHE A 17 -10.85 -11.49 -26.59
CA PHE A 17 -9.86 -12.18 -25.75
C PHE A 17 -10.44 -12.53 -24.37
N PRO A 18 -11.15 -13.67 -24.25
CA PRO A 18 -11.82 -14.09 -23.00
C PRO A 18 -10.89 -14.16 -21.78
N PHE A 19 -9.60 -14.43 -22.01
CA PHE A 19 -8.57 -14.46 -20.97
C PHE A 19 -8.27 -13.08 -20.37
N LEU A 20 -8.28 -12.01 -21.18
CA LEU A 20 -8.12 -10.63 -20.70
C LEU A 20 -9.30 -10.19 -19.84
N ARG A 21 -10.53 -10.59 -20.21
CA ARG A 21 -11.73 -10.35 -19.39
C ARG A 21 -11.71 -11.12 -18.07
N SER A 22 -11.27 -12.39 -18.10
CA SER A 22 -11.13 -13.22 -16.89
C SER A 22 -10.10 -12.64 -15.91
N ASN A 23 -8.93 -12.21 -16.41
CA ASN A 23 -7.91 -11.59 -15.57
C ASN A 23 -8.34 -10.22 -15.05
N LEU A 24 -8.99 -9.39 -15.87
CA LEU A 24 -9.50 -8.10 -15.39
C LEU A 24 -10.51 -8.31 -14.26
N LEU A 25 -11.45 -9.25 -14.41
CA LEU A 25 -12.44 -9.55 -13.38
C LEU A 25 -11.81 -10.16 -12.11
N GLN A 26 -10.81 -11.04 -12.25
CA GLN A 26 -10.07 -11.57 -11.11
C GLN A 26 -9.30 -10.46 -10.38
N ASN A 27 -8.59 -9.59 -11.11
CA ASN A 27 -7.89 -8.46 -10.52
C ASN A 27 -8.87 -7.50 -9.84
N LEU A 28 -10.01 -7.19 -10.47
CA LEU A 28 -11.04 -6.35 -9.85
C LEU A 28 -11.59 -6.99 -8.56
N LEU A 29 -11.85 -8.30 -8.58
CA LEU A 29 -12.37 -9.05 -7.44
C LEU A 29 -11.36 -9.08 -6.28
N VAL A 30 -10.07 -9.28 -6.58
CA VAL A 30 -8.98 -9.22 -5.61
C VAL A 30 -8.86 -7.81 -5.04
N CYS A 31 -8.86 -6.76 -5.86
CA CYS A 31 -8.82 -5.37 -5.39
C CYS A 31 -10.03 -5.02 -4.52
N MET A 32 -11.23 -5.50 -4.85
CA MET A 32 -12.43 -5.30 -4.05
C MET A 32 -12.34 -6.01 -2.68
N HIS A 33 -11.96 -7.29 -2.66
CA HIS A 33 -11.78 -8.03 -1.42
C HIS A 33 -10.65 -7.45 -0.58
N LEU A 34 -9.56 -7.01 -1.20
CA LEU A 34 -8.45 -6.38 -0.51
C LEU A 34 -8.89 -5.08 0.16
N LYS A 35 -9.65 -4.22 -0.52
CA LYS A 35 -10.14 -2.96 0.05
C LYS A 35 -11.14 -3.16 1.19
N GLU A 36 -12.10 -4.08 1.03
CA GLU A 36 -13.05 -4.41 2.10
C GLU A 36 -12.34 -5.02 3.31
N ASN A 37 -11.40 -5.94 3.09
CA ASN A 37 -10.62 -6.54 4.17
C ASN A 37 -9.72 -5.51 4.87
N ILE A 38 -9.09 -4.60 4.12
CA ILE A 38 -8.27 -3.52 4.70
C ILE A 38 -9.15 -2.61 5.56
N LYS A 39 -10.35 -2.25 5.10
CA LYS A 39 -11.26 -1.45 5.93
C LYS A 39 -11.59 -2.15 7.25
N VAL A 40 -11.93 -3.44 7.22
CA VAL A 40 -12.22 -4.20 8.44
C VAL A 40 -11.02 -4.25 9.37
N ILE A 41 -9.81 -4.50 8.83
CA ILE A 41 -8.57 -4.52 9.62
C ILE A 41 -8.25 -3.14 10.18
N SER A 42 -8.46 -2.08 9.41
CA SER A 42 -8.24 -0.70 9.81
C SER A 42 -9.21 -0.30 10.92
N ASP A 43 -10.50 -0.64 10.81
CA ASP A 43 -11.49 -0.39 11.87
C ASP A 43 -11.11 -1.14 13.16
N LEU A 44 -10.69 -2.40 13.06
CA LEU A 44 -10.25 -3.20 14.22
C LEU A 44 -8.97 -2.64 14.86
N ALA A 45 -8.04 -2.15 14.04
CA ALA A 45 -6.81 -1.53 14.53
C ALA A 45 -7.12 -0.19 15.19
N PHE A 46 -7.99 0.63 14.60
CA PHE A 46 -8.45 1.89 15.20
C PHE A 46 -9.06 1.63 16.58
N ASP A 47 -10.02 0.71 16.67
CA ASP A 47 -10.69 0.37 17.93
C ASP A 47 -9.74 -0.22 18.98
N ALA A 48 -8.56 -0.72 18.58
CA ALA A 48 -7.53 -1.20 19.49
C ALA A 48 -6.54 -0.11 19.93
N VAL A 49 -6.49 1.01 19.21
CA VAL A 49 -5.60 2.16 19.48
C VAL A 49 -6.33 3.27 20.25
N ASP A 50 -7.64 3.44 20.00
CA ASP A 50 -8.54 4.34 20.74
C ASP A 50 -8.78 3.77 22.16
N ASP A 51 -7.84 4.03 23.08
CA ASP A 51 -7.84 3.44 24.43
C ASP A 51 -8.90 4.10 25.31
N ASP A 52 -9.18 5.39 25.08
CA ASP A 52 -10.18 6.14 25.82
C ASP A 52 -11.59 6.07 25.24
N GLY A 53 -11.75 5.54 24.02
CA GLY A 53 -13.02 5.37 23.32
C GLY A 53 -13.63 6.70 22.88
N SER A 54 -12.82 7.72 22.67
CA SER A 54 -13.26 9.05 22.23
C SER A 54 -13.77 9.05 20.79
N GLY A 55 -13.40 8.05 19.99
CA GLY A 55 -13.76 7.94 18.58
C GLY A 55 -12.85 8.73 17.64
N GLY A 56 -11.74 9.28 18.15
CA GLY A 56 -10.69 9.94 17.38
C GLY A 56 -9.34 9.71 18.05
N LEU A 57 -8.30 9.43 17.27
CA LEU A 57 -6.98 9.12 17.84
C LEU A 57 -6.18 10.38 18.08
N ASP A 58 -5.74 10.58 19.32
CA ASP A 58 -4.85 11.67 19.65
C ASP A 58 -3.37 11.35 19.34
N GLN A 59 -2.50 12.37 19.43
CA GLN A 59 -1.08 12.21 19.16
C GLN A 59 -0.41 11.12 20.02
N LYS A 60 -0.87 10.93 21.27
CA LYS A 60 -0.28 9.97 22.19
C LYS A 60 -0.68 8.56 21.82
N GLU A 61 -1.95 8.34 21.50
CA GLU A 61 -2.46 7.04 21.09
C GLU A 61 -1.74 6.54 19.83
N ILE A 62 -1.55 7.42 18.84
CA ILE A 62 -0.79 7.11 17.63
C ILE A 62 0.70 6.87 17.95
N ALA A 63 1.29 7.64 18.86
CA ALA A 63 2.68 7.46 19.27
C ALA A 63 2.92 6.10 19.95
N GLU A 64 1.99 5.66 20.80
CA GLU A 64 2.08 4.40 21.53
C GLU A 64 2.06 3.21 20.58
N ILE A 65 1.10 3.17 19.64
CA ILE A 65 1.01 2.06 18.68
C ILE A 65 2.20 2.04 17.71
N MET A 66 2.65 3.21 17.22
CA MET A 66 3.81 3.31 16.33
C MET A 66 5.08 2.79 17.01
N ARG A 67 5.27 3.10 18.30
CA ARG A 67 6.38 2.56 19.09
C ARG A 67 6.26 1.05 19.28
N GLU A 68 5.08 0.53 19.57
CA GLU A 68 4.87 -0.90 19.73
C GLU A 68 5.14 -1.68 18.44
N VAL A 69 4.68 -1.16 17.30
CA VAL A 69 4.94 -1.73 15.97
C VAL A 69 6.44 -1.68 15.65
N ALA A 70 7.10 -0.54 15.90
CA ALA A 70 8.54 -0.40 15.68
C ALA A 70 9.35 -1.42 16.50
N ILE A 71 9.00 -1.63 17.78
CA ILE A 71 9.65 -2.64 18.63
C ILE A 71 9.41 -4.06 18.09
N LYS A 72 8.17 -4.40 17.68
CA LYS A 72 7.85 -5.73 17.15
C LYS A 72 8.55 -6.03 15.83
N MET A 73 8.83 -5.01 15.03
CA MET A 73 9.46 -5.13 13.71
C MET A 73 10.97 -4.84 13.72
N ASP A 74 11.57 -4.60 14.89
CA ASP A 74 12.98 -4.19 15.05
C ASP A 74 13.35 -2.95 14.22
N LEU A 75 12.42 -1.98 14.18
CA LEU A 75 12.56 -0.69 13.52
C LEU A 75 12.82 0.41 14.55
N THR A 76 13.45 1.50 14.11
CA THR A 76 13.57 2.72 14.92
C THR A 76 12.20 3.37 15.09
N PRO A 77 11.73 3.65 16.32
CA PRO A 77 10.47 4.34 16.53
C PRO A 77 10.51 5.77 15.96
N PRO A 78 9.38 6.30 15.47
CA PRO A 78 9.30 7.67 14.98
C PRO A 78 9.57 8.68 16.09
N THR A 79 10.15 9.82 15.72
CA THR A 79 10.33 10.95 16.63
C THR A 79 9.02 11.72 16.84
N GLU A 80 8.96 12.58 17.86
CA GLU A 80 7.81 13.46 18.08
C GLU A 80 7.58 14.42 16.90
N GLU A 81 8.66 14.84 16.23
CA GLU A 81 8.59 15.68 15.03
C GLU A 81 8.00 14.92 13.84
N ASP A 82 8.40 13.65 13.66
CA ASP A 82 7.82 12.79 12.62
C ASP A 82 6.32 12.56 12.86
N LEU A 83 5.94 12.27 14.11
CA LEU A 83 4.55 12.07 14.51
C LEU A 83 3.72 13.34 14.30
N SER A 84 4.25 14.50 14.70
CA SER A 84 3.58 15.79 14.49
C SER A 84 3.38 16.09 13.00
N ALA A 85 4.35 15.76 12.15
CA ALA A 85 4.23 15.97 10.71
C ALA A 85 3.20 15.01 10.09
N ILE A 86 3.19 13.74 10.52
CA ILE A 86 2.23 12.74 10.04
C ILE A 86 0.81 13.13 10.44
N LEU A 87 0.58 13.52 11.70
CA LEU A 87 -0.73 13.93 12.18
C LEU A 87 -1.25 15.14 11.41
N ALA A 88 -0.42 16.17 11.22
CA ALA A 88 -0.81 17.36 10.49
C ALA A 88 -1.13 17.10 9.01
N GLU A 89 -0.61 16.01 8.43
CA GLU A 89 -0.92 15.61 7.05
C GLU A 89 -2.21 14.77 6.97
N LEU A 90 -2.55 14.06 8.05
CA LEU A 90 -3.73 13.19 8.11
C LEU A 90 -4.99 13.88 8.57
N ASP A 91 -4.85 14.85 9.48
CA ASP A 91 -5.92 15.68 10.04
C ASP A 91 -6.42 16.65 8.95
N GLU A 92 -7.34 16.17 8.10
CA GLU A 92 -7.84 16.91 6.94
C GLU A 92 -8.80 18.03 7.35
N ASP A 93 -9.50 17.84 8.47
CA ASP A 93 -10.49 18.78 8.98
C ASP A 93 -9.97 19.72 10.09
N PHE A 94 -8.72 19.51 10.53
CA PHE A 94 -7.98 20.29 11.52
C PHE A 94 -8.66 20.30 12.91
N ASP A 95 -9.31 19.20 13.29
CA ASP A 95 -9.93 19.05 14.60
C ASP A 95 -8.94 18.61 15.70
N GLY A 96 -7.73 18.22 15.30
CA GLY A 96 -6.63 17.85 16.18
C GLY A 96 -6.65 16.39 16.64
N VAL A 97 -7.56 15.57 16.11
CA VAL A 97 -7.57 14.11 16.26
C VAL A 97 -7.57 13.44 14.89
N VAL A 98 -7.36 12.13 14.84
CA VAL A 98 -7.45 11.35 13.60
C VAL A 98 -8.69 10.47 13.66
N ASP A 99 -9.64 10.68 12.75
CA ASP A 99 -10.85 9.87 12.66
C ASP A 99 -10.61 8.52 11.93
N LYS A 100 -11.64 7.67 11.87
CA LYS A 100 -11.55 6.35 11.23
C LYS A 100 -11.21 6.43 9.73
N ASN A 101 -11.70 7.45 9.02
CA ASN A 101 -11.45 7.61 7.60
C ASN A 101 -10.02 8.09 7.35
N GLU A 102 -9.54 9.04 8.14
CA GLU A 102 -8.18 9.55 8.09
C GLU A 102 -7.17 8.44 8.45
N PHE A 103 -7.48 7.63 9.45
CA PHE A 103 -6.69 6.45 9.81
C PHE A 103 -6.67 5.41 8.68
N LEU A 104 -7.79 5.16 8.00
CA LEU A 104 -7.84 4.27 6.84
C LEU A 104 -6.97 4.80 5.69
N ASN A 105 -6.98 6.11 5.44
CA ASN A 105 -6.14 6.75 4.44
C ASN A 105 -4.65 6.56 4.77
N LEU A 106 -4.26 6.70 6.04
CA LEU A 106 -2.90 6.39 6.51
C LEU A 106 -2.51 4.94 6.19
N ILE A 107 -3.33 3.97 6.58
CA ILE A 107 -3.05 2.55 6.35
C ILE A 107 -2.89 2.26 4.85
N MET A 108 -3.76 2.83 4.01
CA MET A 108 -3.67 2.69 2.56
C MET A 108 -2.40 3.31 1.98
N LEU A 109 -1.97 4.47 2.48
CA LEU A 109 -0.74 5.13 2.07
C LEU A 109 0.50 4.29 2.44
N VAL A 110 0.55 3.79 3.69
CA VAL A 110 1.65 2.94 4.17
C VAL A 110 1.76 1.67 3.33
N ILE A 111 0.64 0.97 3.10
CA ILE A 111 0.63 -0.25 2.27
C ILE A 111 1.11 0.07 0.84
N SER A 112 0.63 1.17 0.25
CA SER A 112 1.04 1.58 -1.11
C SER A 112 2.56 1.84 -1.17
N LYS A 113 3.12 2.53 -0.18
CA LYS A 113 4.55 2.83 -0.10
C LYS A 113 5.40 1.57 0.14
N MET A 114 4.92 0.65 0.97
CA MET A 114 5.60 -0.63 1.19
C MET A 114 5.65 -1.47 -0.09
N LEU A 115 4.54 -1.53 -0.84
CA LEU A 115 4.47 -2.23 -2.13
C LEU A 115 5.42 -1.62 -3.17
N GLU A 116 5.47 -0.28 -3.28
CA GLU A 116 6.42 0.43 -4.14
C GLU A 116 7.88 0.06 -3.78
N SER A 117 8.22 0.06 -2.49
CA SER A 117 9.57 -0.27 -2.04
C SER A 117 9.97 -1.73 -2.30
N GLU A 118 9.00 -2.65 -2.22
CA GLU A 118 9.23 -4.07 -2.48
C GLU A 118 9.44 -4.33 -3.98
N GLU A 119 8.68 -3.68 -4.85
CA GLU A 119 8.89 -3.72 -6.31
C GLU A 119 10.30 -3.22 -6.69
N GLU A 120 10.73 -2.08 -6.12
CA GLU A 120 12.09 -1.55 -6.37
C GLU A 120 13.19 -2.50 -5.91
N LEU A 121 13.01 -3.16 -4.76
CA LEU A 121 13.95 -4.16 -4.25
C LEU A 121 14.00 -5.38 -5.16
N GLN A 122 12.85 -5.86 -5.63
CA GLN A 122 12.77 -6.99 -6.56
C GLN A 122 13.46 -6.68 -7.90
N GLU A 123 13.30 -5.47 -8.44
CA GLU A 123 14.01 -5.05 -9.65
C GLU A 123 15.52 -5.04 -9.45
N LYS A 124 16.01 -4.45 -8.35
CA LYS A 124 17.46 -4.43 -8.03
C LYS A 124 18.03 -5.84 -7.90
N VAL A 125 17.36 -6.72 -7.17
CA VAL A 125 17.78 -8.13 -7.02
C VAL A 125 17.81 -8.84 -8.37
N ASN A 126 16.79 -8.63 -9.22
CA ASN A 126 16.73 -9.25 -10.54
C ASN A 126 17.86 -8.77 -11.46
N GLU A 127 18.20 -7.48 -11.43
CA GLU A 127 19.33 -6.94 -12.19
C GLU A 127 20.67 -7.45 -11.68
N ASP A 128 20.85 -7.55 -10.36
CA ASP A 128 22.05 -8.11 -9.75
C ASP A 128 22.26 -9.57 -10.16
N ILE A 129 21.21 -10.40 -10.11
CA ILE A 129 21.25 -11.81 -10.55
C ILE A 129 21.62 -11.90 -12.04
N LYS A 130 20.99 -11.10 -12.91
CA LYS A 130 21.31 -11.07 -14.35
C LYS A 130 22.77 -10.67 -14.58
N SER A 131 23.27 -9.69 -13.84
CA SER A 131 24.65 -9.22 -13.95
C SER A 131 25.65 -10.31 -13.54
N GLN A 132 25.34 -11.05 -12.46
CA GLN A 132 26.17 -12.13 -11.95
C GLN A 132 26.19 -13.31 -12.92
N LEU A 133 25.02 -13.75 -13.43
CA LEU A 133 24.93 -14.81 -14.44
C LEU A 133 25.70 -14.47 -15.72
N LYS A 134 25.65 -13.21 -16.16
CA LYS A 134 26.37 -12.75 -17.36
C LYS A 134 27.89 -12.77 -17.17
N LYS A 135 28.39 -12.50 -15.96
CA LYS A 135 29.81 -12.65 -15.61
C LYS A 135 30.23 -14.12 -15.59
N ASP A 136 29.39 -14.99 -15.02
CA ASP A 136 29.71 -16.42 -14.89
C ASP A 136 29.65 -17.17 -16.24
N LEU A 137 28.90 -16.65 -17.22
CA LEU A 137 28.85 -17.15 -18.62
C LEU A 137 29.98 -16.62 -19.51
N TYR A 138 30.73 -15.59 -19.07
CA TYR A 138 31.92 -15.05 -19.74
C TYR A 138 33.15 -15.40 -18.89
N ILE A 139 33.53 -16.67 -18.91
CA ILE A 139 34.87 -17.12 -18.52
C ILE A 139 35.60 -17.47 -19.84
N ASP A 140 36.80 -16.89 -20.01
CA ASP A 140 37.70 -16.92 -21.19
C ASP A 140 37.61 -18.16 -22.11
#